data_AF-A0A6A7RTT2-F1
#
_entry.id   AF-A0A6A7RTT2-F1
#
_cell.length_a   1.000
_cell.length_b   1.000
_cell.length_c   1.000
_cell.angle_alpha   90.00
_cell.angle_beta   90.00
_cell.angle_gamma   90.00
#
_symmetry.space_group_name_H-M   'P 1'
#
loop_
_entity.id
_entity.type
_entity.pdbx_description
1 polymer ?
#
loop_
_entity_poly.entity_id
_entity_poly.type
_entity_poly.pdbx_seq_one_letter_code
_entity_poly.pdbx_strand_id
1 'polypeptide(L)'
;MTLASAPPQELSFLESRILGVLIEKEKTTPDAYPLTLNSLSAGCNQKTAREPVIHASDSELQTTLEELRSRLLVLETYGASGRV
;
A
#
# COMPACT_ATOMS: atom_id res chain seq x y z
N MET A 1 -0.50 34.59 -6.40
CA MET A 1 -0.30 33.37 -7.21
C MET A 1 -1.07 32.26 -6.53
N THR A 2 -2.33 32.08 -6.92
CA THR A 2 -3.23 31.12 -6.28
C THR A 2 -2.95 29.75 -6.88
N LEU A 3 -2.37 28.83 -6.11
CA LEU A 3 -2.28 27.44 -6.52
C LEU A 3 -3.73 26.93 -6.57
N ALA A 4 -4.29 26.82 -7.78
CA ALA A 4 -5.51 26.08 -7.98
C ALA A 4 -5.20 24.64 -7.58
N SER A 5 -5.73 24.21 -6.42
CA SER A 5 -5.67 22.82 -6.00
C SER A 5 -6.35 22.00 -7.08
N ALA A 6 -5.62 21.10 -7.73
CA ALA A 6 -6.25 20.06 -8.53
C ALA A 6 -7.29 19.34 -7.65
N PRO A 7 -8.43 18.92 -8.22
CA PRO A 7 -9.40 18.14 -7.45
C PRO A 7 -8.68 16.93 -6.83
N PRO A 8 -8.98 16.57 -5.57
CA PRO A 8 -8.34 15.43 -4.93
C PRO A 8 -8.55 14.20 -5.82
N GLN A 9 -7.44 13.63 -6.28
CA GLN A 9 -7.49 12.45 -7.14
C GLN A 9 -8.01 11.28 -6.30
N GLU A 10 -9.18 10.78 -6.67
CA GLU A 10 -9.82 9.66 -5.98
C GLU A 10 -8.90 8.43 -6.02
N LEU A 11 -8.86 7.70 -4.90
CA LEU A 11 -8.12 6.46 -4.81
C LEU A 11 -8.93 5.35 -5.49
N SER A 12 -8.26 4.53 -6.29
CA SER A 12 -8.83 3.26 -6.72
C SER A 12 -9.11 2.36 -5.51
N PHE A 13 -9.92 1.35 -5.72
CA PHE A 13 -10.19 0.36 -4.67
C PHE A 13 -8.91 -0.32 -4.16
N LEU A 14 -8.01 -0.68 -5.07
CA LEU A 14 -6.77 -1.38 -4.70
C LEU A 14 -5.75 -0.43 -4.05
N GLU A 15 -5.69 0.84 -4.50
CA GLU A 15 -4.90 1.88 -3.84
C GLU A 15 -5.36 2.07 -2.38
N SER A 16 -6.68 2.21 -2.17
CA SER A 16 -7.28 2.35 -0.84
C SER A 16 -7.00 1.13 0.03
N ARG A 17 -7.05 -0.08 -0.54
CA ARG A 17 -6.72 -1.33 0.14
C ARG A 17 -5.27 -1.34 0.62
N ILE A 18 -4.32 -1.02 -0.25
CA ILE A 18 -2.88 -1.00 0.07
C ILE A 18 -2.60 0.00 1.19
N LEU A 19 -3.08 1.24 1.07
CA LEU A 19 -2.90 2.27 2.09
C LEU A 19 -3.52 1.86 3.43
N GLY A 20 -4.73 1.29 3.39
CA GLY A 20 -5.40 0.77 4.59
C GLY A 20 -4.61 -0.33 5.29
N VAL A 21 -4.01 -1.25 4.53
CA VAL A 21 -3.15 -2.32 5.08
C VAL A 21 -1.88 -1.73 5.69
N LEU A 22 -1.23 -0.77 5.03
CA LEU A 22 -0.04 -0.11 5.56
C LEU A 22 -0.34 0.59 6.90
N ILE A 23 -1.42 1.37 6.95
CA ILE A 23 -1.87 2.06 8.17
C ILE A 23 -2.22 1.06 9.29
N GLU A 24 -2.96 0.01 8.97
CA GLU A 24 -3.32 -1.04 9.93
C GLU A 24 -2.07 -1.71 10.51
N LYS A 25 -1.12 -2.12 9.67
CA LYS A 25 0.06 -2.88 10.10
C LYS A 25 1.12 -2.03 10.78
N GLU A 26 1.24 -0.75 10.43
CA GLU A 26 2.06 0.20 11.21
C GLU A 26 1.57 0.27 12.68
N LYS A 27 0.24 0.28 12.89
CA LYS A 27 -0.34 0.40 14.24
C LYS A 27 -0.41 -0.93 15.00
N THR A 28 -0.78 -2.01 14.31
CA THR A 28 -1.07 -3.29 14.97
C THR A 28 0.14 -4.23 15.02
N THR A 29 1.09 -4.09 14.09
CA THR A 29 2.27 -4.94 13.98
C THR A 29 3.53 -4.12 13.61
N PRO A 30 3.94 -3.15 14.45
CA PRO A 30 5.01 -2.21 14.11
C PRO A 30 6.35 -2.89 13.84
N ASP A 31 6.64 -4.03 14.49
CA ASP A 31 7.89 -4.79 14.28
C ASP A 31 8.02 -5.38 12.86
N ALA A 32 6.90 -5.54 12.16
CA ALA A 32 6.87 -6.02 10.78
C ALA A 32 6.90 -4.88 9.75
N TYR A 33 6.87 -3.62 10.19
CA TYR A 33 6.86 -2.44 9.33
C TYR A 33 8.28 -1.88 9.18
N PRO A 34 8.73 -1.49 7.97
CA PRO A 34 8.02 -1.47 6.69
C PRO A 34 7.73 -2.87 6.12
N LEU A 35 6.59 -3.01 5.42
CA LEU A 35 6.16 -4.29 4.87
C LEU A 35 6.96 -4.66 3.60
N THR A 36 7.30 -5.95 3.47
CA THR A 36 7.69 -6.54 2.17
C THR A 36 6.49 -6.69 1.24
N LEU A 37 6.70 -6.89 -0.07
CA LEU A 37 5.62 -7.14 -1.02
C LEU A 37 4.77 -8.35 -0.60
N ASN A 38 5.40 -9.44 -0.14
CA ASN A 38 4.69 -10.64 0.32
C ASN A 38 3.81 -10.36 1.54
N SER A 39 4.33 -9.61 2.52
CA SER A 39 3.56 -9.22 3.71
C SER A 39 2.39 -8.30 3.37
N LEU A 40 2.59 -7.37 2.42
CA LEU A 40 1.53 -6.52 1.91
C LEU A 40 0.46 -7.32 1.15
N SER A 41 0.87 -8.25 0.29
CA SER A 41 -0.02 -9.14 -0.48
C SER A 41 -0.89 -9.99 0.45
N ALA A 42 -0.28 -10.60 1.48
CA ALA A 42 -1.00 -11.32 2.52
C ALA A 42 -2.01 -10.42 3.28
N GLY A 43 -1.63 -9.17 3.57
CA GLY A 43 -2.52 -8.21 4.21
C GLY A 43 -3.67 -7.75 3.30
N CYS A 44 -3.42 -7.52 2.01
CA CYS A 44 -4.44 -7.10 1.05
C CYS A 44 -5.48 -8.21 0.82
N ASN A 45 -5.03 -9.47 0.78
CA ASN A 45 -5.84 -10.66 0.52
C ASN A 45 -6.33 -11.37 1.80
N GLN A 46 -6.21 -10.71 2.97
CA GLN A 46 -6.62 -11.27 4.25
C GLN A 46 -8.14 -11.60 4.24
N LYS A 47 -8.52 -12.79 4.75
CA LYS A 47 -9.93 -13.23 4.82
C LYS A 47 -10.73 -12.57 5.93
N THR A 48 -10.06 -11.90 6.85
CA THR A 48 -10.65 -11.22 8.01
C THR A 48 -10.28 -9.73 7.97
N ALA A 49 -11.12 -8.89 8.55
CA ALA A 49 -10.95 -7.42 8.55
C ALA A 49 -10.83 -6.82 7.12
N ARG A 50 -11.44 -7.45 6.12
CA ARG A 50 -11.53 -6.96 4.74
C ARG A 50 -12.96 -7.11 4.24
N GLU A 51 -13.50 -6.04 3.69
CA GLU A 51 -14.81 -6.02 3.04
C GLU A 51 -14.70 -5.16 1.77
N PRO A 52 -14.83 -5.72 0.56
CA PRO A 52 -14.91 -7.16 0.25
C PRO A 52 -13.57 -7.88 0.44
N VAL A 53 -13.63 -9.19 0.65
CA VAL A 53 -12.44 -10.06 0.50
C VAL A 53 -12.08 -10.13 -0.99
N ILE A 54 -10.80 -9.97 -1.30
CA ILE A 54 -10.28 -9.97 -2.67
C ILE A 54 -9.13 -10.94 -2.82
N HIS A 55 -8.66 -11.10 -4.06
CA HIS A 55 -7.46 -11.84 -4.40
C HIS A 55 -6.66 -11.08 -5.47
N ALA A 56 -5.90 -10.06 -5.04
CA ALA A 56 -4.99 -9.31 -5.89
C ALA A 56 -3.69 -10.10 -6.12
N SER A 57 -3.23 -10.14 -7.36
CA SER A 57 -1.92 -10.70 -7.73
C SER A 57 -0.78 -9.76 -7.34
N ASP A 58 0.41 -10.32 -7.14
CA ASP A 58 1.60 -9.52 -6.83
C ASP A 58 1.92 -8.50 -7.94
N SER A 59 1.61 -8.81 -9.21
CA SER A 59 1.76 -7.87 -10.33
C SER A 59 0.80 -6.68 -10.26
N GLU A 60 -0.46 -6.92 -9.85
CA GLU A 60 -1.44 -5.84 -9.65
C GLU A 60 -1.01 -4.95 -8.49
N LEU A 61 -0.54 -5.55 -7.40
CA LEU A 61 -0.04 -4.83 -6.23
C LEU A 61 1.20 -4.00 -6.57
N GLN A 62 2.16 -4.57 -7.30
CA GLN A 62 3.37 -3.86 -7.73
C GLN A 62 3.04 -2.66 -8.62
N THR A 63 2.12 -2.85 -9.59
CA THR A 63 1.67 -1.76 -10.48
C THR A 63 1.00 -0.64 -9.67
N THR A 64 0.12 -1.01 -8.73
CA THR A 64 -0.58 -0.04 -7.87
C THR A 64 0.38 0.68 -6.92
N LEU A 65 1.41 -0.02 -6.41
CA LEU A 65 2.45 0.60 -5.60
C LEU A 65 3.24 1.66 -6.37
N GLU A 66 3.55 1.40 -7.65
CA GLU A 66 4.21 2.40 -8.52
C GLU A 66 3.33 3.63 -8.73
N GLU A 67 2.02 3.43 -8.96
CA GLU A 67 1.05 4.53 -9.06
C GLU A 67 1.00 5.37 -7.77
N LEU A 68 0.89 4.72 -6.61
CA LEU A 68 0.92 5.40 -5.30
C LEU A 68 2.24 6.12 -5.04
N ARG A 69 3.36 5.53 -5.44
CA ARG A 69 4.71 6.11 -5.30
C ARG A 69 4.87 7.35 -6.18
N SER A 70 4.37 7.32 -7.41
CA SER A 70 4.38 8.48 -8.32
C SER A 70 3.64 9.70 -7.73
N ARG A 71 2.68 9.44 -6.84
CA ARG A 71 1.88 10.43 -6.10
C ARG A 71 2.44 10.75 -4.71
N LEU A 72 3.59 10.18 -4.34
CA LEU A 72 4.22 10.31 -3.01
C LEU A 72 3.34 9.87 -1.83
N LEU A 73 2.42 8.92 -2.07
CA LEU A 73 1.54 8.38 -1.03
C LEU A 73 2.17 7.20 -0.29
N VAL A 74 3.18 6.57 -0.88
CA VAL A 74 3.99 5.51 -0.27
C VAL A 74 5.47 5.75 -0.56
N LEU A 75 6.33 5.22 0.31
CA LEU A 75 7.78 5.25 0.14
C LEU A 75 8.32 3.83 0.16
N GLU A 76 9.27 3.57 -0.72
CA GLU A 76 10.01 2.31 -0.75
C GLU A 76 11.30 2.47 0.06
N THR A 77 11.59 1.50 0.91
CA THR A 77 12.80 1.50 1.74
C THR A 77 13.56 0.20 1.52
N TYR A 78 14.84 0.30 1.25
CA TYR A 78 15.72 -0.88 1.16
C TYR A 78 16.39 -1.11 2.51
N GLY A 79 16.30 -2.34 3.02
CA GLY A 79 17.04 -2.73 4.22
C GLY A 79 18.56 -2.62 4.01
N ALA A 80 19.31 -2.36 5.08
CA ALA A 80 20.77 -2.11 5.04
C ALA A 80 21.62 -3.23 4.37
N SER A 81 21.06 -4.42 4.15
CA SER A 81 21.74 -5.53 3.47
C SER A 81 21.36 -5.69 1.99
N GLY A 82 20.44 -4.90 1.44
CA GLY A 82 19.94 -5.07 0.06
C GLY A 82 19.25 -6.43 -0.19
N ARG A 83 18.89 -7.15 0.87
CA ARG A 83 18.17 -8.42 0.82
C ARG A 83 16.85 -8.27 1.56
N VAL A 84 15.86 -7.75 0.86
CA VAL A 84 14.44 -8.17 0.81
C VAL A 84 13.80 -7.49 -0.39
#